data_AF-A0A7J7MU91-F1
#
_entry.id   AF-A0A7J7MU91-F1
#
_cell.length_a   1.000
_cell.length_b   1.000
_cell.length_c   1.000
_cell.angle_alpha   90.00
_cell.angle_beta   90.00
_cell.angle_gamma   90.00
#
_symmetry.space_group_name_H-M   'P 1'
#
loop_
_entity.id
_entity.type
_entity.pdbx_description
1 polymer ?
#
loop_
_entity_poly.entity_id
_entity_poly.type
_entity_poly.pdbx_seq_one_letter_code
_entity_poly.pdbx_strand_id
1 'polypeptide(L)'
;MVALGALAARHVRSKKLLNDGKLKVMLNSDGEIEEDPETHAERHARTLSVAQDLANKSKKKNKGRQRQRLRLKDKKMTTEEKLKKSVEEPTNKSAEKPTKKSAEKPAKKKQRNKE
;
A
#
# COMPACT_ATOMS: atom_id res chain seq x y z
N MET A 1 14.36 -28.07 -0.62
CA MET A 1 13.49 -28.54 -1.72
C MET A 1 12.14 -28.91 -1.12
N VAL A 2 11.15 -28.01 -1.15
CA VAL A 2 9.87 -28.20 -0.45
C VAL A 2 8.77 -28.61 -1.44
N ALA A 3 8.27 -29.84 -1.26
CA ALA A 3 6.91 -30.32 -1.55
C ALA A 3 6.24 -29.99 -2.91
N LEU A 4 6.74 -30.57 -4.01
CA LEU A 4 5.98 -30.71 -5.27
C LEU A 4 4.88 -31.79 -5.21
N GLY A 5 5.00 -32.79 -4.32
CA GLY A 5 4.03 -33.90 -4.23
C GLY A 5 2.65 -33.52 -3.69
N ALA A 6 2.56 -32.52 -2.80
CA ALA A 6 1.30 -32.12 -2.17
C ALA A 6 0.38 -31.29 -3.09
N LEU A 7 0.92 -30.64 -4.11
CA LEU A 7 0.14 -29.90 -5.11
C LEU A 7 -0.52 -30.86 -6.11
N ALA A 8 0.23 -31.86 -6.60
CA ALA A 8 -0.30 -32.89 -7.49
C ALA A 8 -1.38 -33.74 -6.81
N ALA A 9 -1.15 -34.20 -5.57
CA ALA A 9 -2.12 -35.02 -4.83
C ALA A 9 -3.42 -34.25 -4.48
N ARG A 10 -3.32 -32.95 -4.15
CA ARG A 10 -4.50 -32.10 -3.92
C ARG A 10 -5.36 -31.97 -5.19
N HIS A 11 -4.72 -31.81 -6.34
CA HIS A 11 -5.40 -31.68 -7.61
C HIS A 11 -6.15 -32.97 -8.04
N VAL A 12 -5.60 -34.15 -7.71
CA VAL A 12 -6.29 -35.43 -7.94
C VAL A 12 -7.54 -35.56 -7.07
N ARG A 13 -7.45 -35.21 -5.78
CA ARG A 13 -8.60 -35.29 -4.86
C ARG A 13 -9.72 -34.31 -5.22
N SER A 14 -9.38 -33.07 -5.60
CA SER A 14 -10.39 -32.08 -5.98
C SER A 14 -11.14 -32.50 -7.26
N LYS A 15 -10.43 -33.03 -8.26
CA LYS A 15 -11.04 -33.61 -9.47
C LYS A 15 -12.01 -34.76 -9.15
N LYS A 16 -11.61 -35.67 -8.26
CA LYS A 16 -12.47 -36.78 -7.83
C LYS A 16 -13.74 -36.29 -7.12
N LEU A 17 -13.60 -35.36 -6.17
CA LEU A 17 -14.76 -34.81 -5.45
C LEU A 17 -15.71 -34.03 -6.36
N LEU A 18 -15.19 -33.37 -7.38
CA LEU A 18 -15.98 -32.71 -8.42
C LEU A 18 -16.78 -33.73 -9.24
N ASN A 19 -16.14 -34.80 -9.71
CA ASN A 19 -16.80 -35.86 -10.47
C ASN A 19 -17.85 -36.62 -9.64
N ASP A 20 -17.59 -36.83 -8.34
CA ASP A 20 -18.54 -37.45 -7.40
C ASP A 20 -19.71 -36.51 -7.04
N GLY A 21 -19.77 -35.28 -7.55
CA GLY A 21 -20.81 -34.29 -7.23
C GLY A 21 -20.74 -33.73 -5.80
N LYS A 22 -19.66 -34.02 -5.07
CA LYS A 22 -19.45 -33.58 -3.68
C LYS A 22 -18.83 -32.18 -3.59
N LEU A 23 -18.18 -31.72 -4.65
CA LEU A 23 -17.64 -30.37 -4.77
C LEU A 23 -18.49 -29.58 -5.77
N LYS A 24 -19.01 -28.42 -5.37
CA LYS A 24 -19.77 -27.53 -6.23
C LYS A 24 -18.84 -26.57 -6.97
N VAL A 25 -19.03 -26.45 -8.28
CA VAL A 25 -18.38 -25.41 -9.08
C VAL A 25 -19.17 -24.11 -8.92
N MET A 26 -18.48 -23.04 -8.58
CA MET A 26 -19.05 -21.69 -8.62
C MET A 26 -18.88 -21.18 -10.05
N LEU A 27 -19.97 -20.71 -10.65
CA LEU A 27 -19.95 -20.06 -11.95
C LEU A 27 -19.68 -18.57 -11.76
N ASN A 28 -19.03 -17.96 -12.76
CA ASN A 28 -18.84 -16.52 -12.80
C ASN A 28 -20.16 -15.80 -13.13
N SER A 29 -20.17 -14.46 -13.15
CA SER A 29 -21.35 -13.65 -13.50
C SER A 29 -21.95 -13.99 -14.86
N ASP A 30 -21.12 -14.47 -15.78
CA ASP A 30 -21.49 -14.86 -17.14
C ASP A 30 -21.94 -16.34 -17.24
N GLY A 31 -21.96 -17.07 -16.11
CA GLY A 31 -22.42 -18.45 -16.06
C GLY A 31 -21.40 -19.50 -16.51
N GLU A 32 -20.17 -19.11 -16.81
CA GLU A 32 -19.11 -20.01 -17.24
C GLU A 32 -18.25 -20.51 -16.06
N ILE A 33 -17.66 -21.69 -16.23
CA ILE A 33 -16.66 -22.24 -15.32
C ILE A 33 -15.36 -21.50 -15.62
N GLU A 34 -14.73 -20.89 -14.62
CA GLU A 34 -13.41 -20.27 -14.79
C GLU A 34 -12.39 -21.36 -15.10
N GLU A 35 -12.08 -21.53 -16.39
CA GLU A 35 -11.00 -22.39 -16.85
C GLU A 35 -9.68 -21.70 -16.47
N ASP A 36 -9.03 -22.30 -15.48
CA ASP A 36 -7.71 -21.98 -14.95
C ASP A 36 -7.60 -20.72 -14.08
N PRO A 37 -7.51 -20.88 -12.74
CA PRO A 37 -7.02 -19.79 -11.91
C PRO A 37 -5.58 -19.46 -12.34
N GLU A 38 -5.31 -18.18 -12.65
CA GLU A 38 -3.98 -17.69 -13.06
C GLU A 38 -2.87 -18.43 -12.31
N THR A 39 -2.00 -19.12 -13.06
CA THR A 39 -0.91 -19.89 -12.44
C THR A 39 0.02 -18.92 -11.70
N HIS A 40 0.70 -19.40 -10.65
CA HIS A 40 1.62 -18.53 -9.90
C HIS A 40 2.69 -17.89 -10.82
N ALA A 41 3.12 -18.61 -11.86
CA ALA A 41 4.06 -18.12 -12.84
C ALA A 41 3.49 -16.95 -13.66
N GLU A 42 2.27 -17.09 -14.18
CA GLU A 42 1.56 -16.03 -14.91
C GLU A 42 1.32 -14.80 -14.02
N ARG A 43 0.83 -15.01 -12.79
CA ARG A 43 0.60 -13.93 -11.84
C ARG A 43 1.89 -13.17 -11.51
N HIS A 44 3.00 -13.90 -11.36
CA HIS A 44 4.31 -13.30 -11.13
C HIS A 44 4.79 -12.49 -12.34
N ALA A 45 4.66 -13.02 -13.55
CA ALA A 45 4.98 -12.31 -14.78
C ALA A 45 4.14 -11.02 -14.94
N ARG A 46 2.83 -11.11 -14.68
CA ARG A 46 1.92 -9.95 -14.69
C ARG A 46 2.35 -8.89 -13.69
N THR A 47 2.68 -9.30 -12.47
CA THR A 47 3.13 -8.38 -11.41
C THR A 47 4.43 -7.66 -11.80
N LEU A 48 5.39 -8.39 -12.37
CA LEU A 48 6.64 -7.81 -12.84
C LEU A 48 6.43 -6.80 -13.97
N SER A 49 5.60 -7.13 -14.95
CA SER A 49 5.24 -6.22 -16.05
C SER A 49 4.58 -4.94 -15.52
N VAL A 50 3.60 -5.06 -14.63
CA VAL A 50 2.96 -3.90 -14.00
C VAL A 50 3.97 -3.05 -13.21
N ALA A 51 4.87 -3.69 -12.47
CA ALA A 51 5.90 -2.98 -11.71
C ALA A 51 6.88 -2.23 -12.63
N GLN A 52 7.26 -2.82 -13.78
CA GLN A 52 8.09 -2.15 -14.79
C GLN A 52 7.37 -0.97 -15.42
N ASP A 53 6.10 -1.12 -15.81
CA ASP A 53 5.30 -0.03 -16.37
C ASP A 53 5.15 1.14 -15.40
N LEU A 54 4.93 0.86 -14.12
CA LEU A 54 4.86 1.87 -13.07
C LEU A 54 6.22 2.53 -12.80
N ALA A 55 7.32 1.80 -12.93
CA ALA A 55 8.68 2.35 -12.81
C ALA A 55 9.04 3.27 -13.99
N ASN A 56 8.54 2.96 -15.18
CA ASN A 56 8.74 3.74 -16.41
C ASN A 56 7.87 5.01 -16.43
N LYS A 57 6.67 4.96 -15.82
CA LYS A 57 5.79 6.13 -15.67
C LYS A 57 6.32 7.08 -14.61
N SER A 58 6.90 8.20 -15.06
CA SER A 58 7.45 9.34 -14.31
C SER A 58 7.89 9.05 -12.86
N LYS A 59 9.20 9.08 -12.60
CA LYS A 59 9.83 8.99 -11.28
C LYS A 59 9.46 10.21 -10.41
N LYS A 60 8.19 10.41 -10.07
CA LYS A 60 7.77 11.33 -9.01
C LYS A 60 8.35 10.78 -7.73
N LYS A 61 9.51 11.33 -7.34
CA LYS A 61 10.21 11.02 -6.09
C LYS A 61 9.18 11.03 -4.98
N ASN A 62 9.12 9.95 -4.19
CA ASN A 62 8.12 9.72 -3.15
C ASN A 62 8.35 10.66 -1.95
N LYS A 63 8.31 11.98 -2.19
CA LYS A 63 8.56 13.06 -1.22
C LYS A 63 7.59 12.98 -0.04
N GLY A 64 6.36 12.51 -0.29
CA GLY A 64 5.36 12.27 0.75
C GLY A 64 5.82 11.22 1.77
N ARG A 65 6.28 10.06 1.29
CA ARG A 65 6.80 8.98 2.16
C ARG A 65 8.06 9.40 2.90
N GLN A 66 8.97 10.13 2.24
CA GLN A 66 10.17 10.68 2.88
C GLN A 66 9.79 11.63 4.03
N ARG A 67 8.85 12.54 3.80
CA ARG A 67 8.38 13.50 4.80
C ARG A 67 7.66 12.83 5.98
N GLN A 68 6.86 11.79 5.71
CA GLN A 68 6.24 10.99 6.79
C GLN A 68 7.31 10.29 7.63
N ARG A 69 8.35 9.73 7.01
CA ARG A 69 9.45 9.08 7.74
C ARG A 69 10.20 10.06 8.65
N LEU A 70 10.47 11.28 8.17
CA LEU A 70 11.11 12.33 8.98
C LEU A 70 10.23 12.71 10.17
N ARG A 71 8.94 12.97 9.95
CA ARG A 71 7.99 13.27 11.04
C ARG A 71 7.90 12.18 12.10
N LEU A 72 7.94 10.91 11.69
CA LEU A 72 7.93 9.78 12.62
C LEU A 72 9.23 9.70 13.44
N LYS A 73 10.37 10.02 12.84
CA LYS A 73 11.64 10.15 13.57
C LYS A 73 11.55 11.30 14.57
N ASP A 74 11.07 12.47 14.16
CA ASP A 74 10.96 13.64 15.03
C ASP A 74 9.98 13.46 16.21
N LYS A 75 8.96 12.59 16.04
CA LYS A 75 8.04 12.20 17.12
C LYS A 75 8.66 11.23 18.13
N LYS A 76 9.67 10.45 17.72
CA LYS A 76 10.35 9.46 18.56
C LYS A 76 11.57 10.01 19.29
N MET A 77 12.11 11.14 18.84
CA MET A 77 13.26 11.81 19.45
C MET A 77 12.89 12.44 20.78
N THR A 78 13.74 12.26 21.79
CA THR A 78 13.62 12.94 23.09
C THR A 78 13.98 14.43 22.95
N THR A 79 13.62 15.23 23.95
CA THR A 79 13.90 16.67 23.98
C THR A 79 15.40 16.97 23.93
N GLU A 80 16.22 16.12 24.55
CA GLU A 80 17.68 16.25 24.54
C GLU A 80 18.30 15.94 23.17
N GLU A 81 17.78 14.94 22.46
CA GLU A 81 18.23 14.62 21.09
C GLU A 81 17.86 15.72 20.08
N LYS A 82 16.72 16.38 20.29
CA LYS A 82 16.31 17.53 19.45
C LYS A 82 17.23 18.74 19.62
N LEU A 83 17.68 19.00 20.85
CA LEU A 83 18.60 20.10 21.15
C LEU A 83 19.97 19.86 20.51
N LYS A 84 20.54 18.66 20.64
CA LYS A 84 21.82 18.30 20.02
C LYS A 84 21.80 18.44 18.50
N LYS A 85 20.72 17.96 17.85
CA LYS A 85 20.55 18.09 16.39
C LYS A 85 20.47 19.54 15.90
N SER A 86 19.94 20.45 16.71
CA SER A 86 19.86 21.88 16.36
C SER A 86 21.16 22.65 16.53
N VAL A 87 22.13 22.10 17.27
CA VAL A 87 23.44 22.71 17.52
C VAL A 87 24.47 22.31 16.45
N GLU A 88 24.32 21.15 15.82
CA GLU A 88 25.27 20.62 14.84
C GLU A 88 24.98 21.00 13.37
N GLU A 89 23.77 21.45 13.01
CA GLU A 89 23.44 21.87 11.63
C GLU A 89 23.58 23.39 11.43
N PRO A 90 24.48 23.89 10.55
CA PRO A 90 24.55 25.31 10.24
C PRO A 90 23.30 25.76 9.46
N THR A 91 22.55 26.67 10.07
CA THR A 91 21.39 27.32 9.44
C THR A 91 21.85 28.34 8.41
N ASN A 92 21.71 28.01 7.12
CA ASN A 92 21.74 29.02 6.06
C ASN A 92 20.47 29.88 6.20
N LYS A 93 20.61 31.01 6.90
CA LYS A 93 19.60 32.06 7.07
C LYS A 93 19.46 32.82 5.75
N SER A 94 18.28 32.82 5.16
CA SER A 94 17.81 33.95 4.35
C SER A 94 16.58 34.55 5.01
N ALA A 95 16.49 35.86 4.89
CA ALA A 95 16.00 36.78 5.90
C ALA A 95 14.49 37.04 5.90
N GLU A 96 14.07 37.67 7.00
CA GLU A 96 12.93 38.57 7.19
C GLU A 96 11.49 38.02 7.28
N LYS A 97 10.89 38.27 8.45
CA LYS A 97 9.44 38.24 8.73
C LYS A 97 8.81 39.56 8.24
N PRO A 98 7.47 39.63 8.15
CA PRO A 98 6.77 40.16 9.32
C PRO A 98 5.53 39.37 9.74
N THR A 99 5.23 39.52 11.02
CA THR A 99 4.09 39.04 11.78
C THR A 99 2.77 39.63 11.27
N LYS A 100 1.70 38.82 11.22
CA LYS A 100 0.31 39.34 11.28
C LYS A 100 -0.47 38.65 12.39
N LYS A 101 -1.06 39.52 13.21
CA LYS A 101 -1.77 39.27 14.46
C LYS A 101 -3.12 38.57 14.23
N SER A 102 -3.52 37.79 15.23
CA SER A 102 -4.87 37.46 15.70
C SER A 102 -6.08 37.77 14.79
N ALA A 103 -6.85 36.73 14.45
CA ALA A 103 -8.31 36.82 14.41
C ALA A 103 -8.92 35.50 14.91
N GLU A 104 -9.86 35.65 15.82
CA GLU A 104 -10.47 34.67 16.70
C GLU A 104 -11.71 34.04 16.03
N LYS A 105 -11.65 32.73 15.70
CA LYS A 105 -12.77 31.73 15.57
C LYS A 105 -13.95 32.06 14.59
N PRO A 106 -14.90 31.14 14.26
CA PRO A 106 -15.18 29.82 14.82
C PRO A 106 -15.30 28.64 13.81
N ALA A 107 -15.38 27.43 14.39
CA ALA A 107 -15.51 26.14 13.71
C ALA A 107 -16.81 26.01 12.90
N LYS A 108 -16.70 25.58 11.62
CA LYS A 108 -17.87 25.23 10.80
C LYS A 108 -18.32 23.79 11.09
N LYS A 109 -19.56 23.72 11.60
CA LYS A 109 -20.38 22.55 11.93
C LYS A 109 -20.61 21.69 10.67
N LYS A 110 -20.38 20.37 10.79
CA LYS A 110 -20.59 19.38 9.73
C LYS A 110 -22.11 19.11 9.60
N GLN A 111 -22.74 19.53 8.50
CA GLN A 111 -24.10 19.12 8.17
C GLN A 111 -24.08 17.64 7.75
N ARG A 112 -24.88 16.82 8.43
CA ARG A 112 -25.21 15.45 7.99
C ARG A 112 -26.46 15.58 7.13
N ASN A 113 -26.35 15.29 5.83
CA ASN A 113 -27.54 15.10 5.00
C ASN A 113 -28.04 13.67 5.25
N LYS A 114 -29.29 13.58 5.69
CA LYS A 114 -30.13 12.38 5.57
C LYS A 114 -31.12 12.71 4.45
N GLU A 115 -31.05 11.97 3.36
CA GLU A 115 -32.21 11.51 2.59
C GLU A 115 -31.93 10.05 2.22
#